data_AF-A0A8E0FP18-F1
#
_entry.id   AF-A0A8E0FP18-F1
#
_cell.length_a   1.000
_cell.length_b   1.000
_cell.length_c   1.000
_cell.angle_alpha   90.00
_cell.angle_beta   90.00
_cell.angle_gamma   90.00
#
_symmetry.space_group_name_H-M   'P 1'
#
loop_
_entity.id
_entity.type
_entity.pdbx_description
1 polymer ?
#
loop_
_entity_poly.entity_id
_entity_poly.type
_entity_poly.pdbx_seq_one_letter_code
_entity_poly.pdbx_strand_id
1 'polypeptide(L)'
;MQVAQLKDSKNKNVASMYPEYMYHISDSVVYTLDRKMLATIAIQGIPFEFASDSFLENSFNGIKDYLVGVGKEGDVYLWTHFIKEKIYLDESYEFSSKFLNLFAEKYISLFKGDDFFKSTWYITFGVSYNDVDKGLERLEDIISQAMVVLKPFSAWLLKVDKNYVSETADYLSCLINKKHTIIPVSSTPLYESIADSDWYFGNDTLELRNNESDDKKFATNYVLKDFPMFTTPGQWDFLLKLPYEFIITQSFLFEAPAKTVRKIDSQLNKMGSTGDAAKSQQEELIAGKDFVTSGTNLFGSYHCVLTVFGDTAEAARKNGIKVSSEFITTGKGFRFSRATSAAPYVFFSHLPMNKTRPLSTRRTAANLACTFSLHNYSSGKKSGNPIGDGSALMPLKTVSDGLYYFNTHYSDPNKNVTGQRIAGHAMILGATGTGKTTFEGSAAGFLQRFDPYMFVIDYNRSTELFVRAYGGSYFALQEGVFTGLNPWQLAEDESSPIWKRLLAFLKSLAKAFVRDNMGNPCSDQQAIEMDAAVESLMTMPVQLRRTSALLQIVNDSELRIRLAKWCKNGAYSWAT
;
A
#
# COMPACT_ATOMS: atom_id res chain seq x y z
N MET A 1 24.37 33.49 22.36
CA MET A 1 23.61 32.33 21.86
C MET A 1 24.53 31.53 20.94
N GLN A 2 25.27 30.57 21.49
CA GLN A 2 26.13 29.69 20.69
C GLN A 2 25.23 28.67 19.99
N VAL A 3 25.09 28.79 18.68
CA VAL A 3 24.65 27.69 17.82
C VAL A 3 25.76 26.65 17.89
N ALA A 4 25.47 25.45 18.39
CA ALA A 4 26.46 24.37 18.39
C ALA A 4 26.61 23.88 16.95
N GLN A 5 27.56 24.47 16.22
CA GLN A 5 28.00 23.95 14.94
C GLN A 5 28.68 22.61 15.21
N LEU A 6 28.25 21.51 14.58
CA LEU A 6 29.06 20.29 14.51
C LEU A 6 30.17 20.43 13.44
N LYS A 7 30.84 21.58 13.44
CA LYS A 7 32.13 21.84 12.78
C LYS A 7 32.97 22.66 13.76
N ASP A 8 33.40 22.03 14.85
CA ASP A 8 34.40 22.62 15.75
C ASP A 8 35.76 21.98 15.49
N SER A 9 36.81 22.80 15.54
CA SER A 9 38.21 22.60 15.18
C SER A 9 38.96 21.41 15.83
N LYS A 10 38.25 20.50 16.49
CA LYS A 10 38.69 19.20 17.00
C LYS A 10 37.58 18.15 16.84
N ASN A 11 37.52 17.51 15.67
CA ASN A 11 36.69 16.35 15.29
C ASN A 11 36.16 15.50 16.45
N LYS A 12 34.92 15.73 16.90
CA LYS A 12 34.00 14.63 17.17
C LYS A 12 33.17 14.45 15.91
N ASN A 13 33.59 13.50 15.08
CA ASN A 13 32.93 13.17 13.81
C ASN A 13 31.45 12.87 14.10
N VAL A 14 30.50 13.41 13.32
CA VAL A 14 29.08 13.07 13.45
C VAL A 14 28.85 11.56 13.32
N ALA A 15 29.74 10.86 12.61
CA ALA A 15 29.84 9.40 12.58
C ALA A 15 29.93 8.74 13.98
N SER A 16 30.40 9.46 15.00
CA SER A 16 30.45 8.94 16.38
C SER A 16 29.08 8.95 17.10
N MET A 17 28.06 9.62 16.54
CA MET A 17 26.73 9.74 17.15
C MET A 17 25.74 8.68 16.69
N TYR A 18 26.04 7.95 15.61
CA TYR A 18 25.24 6.85 15.10
C TYR A 18 26.12 5.60 14.86
N PRO A 19 25.53 4.41 14.67
CA PRO A 19 26.32 3.19 14.52
C PRO A 19 27.21 3.18 13.27
N GLU A 20 28.39 2.59 13.41
CA GLU A 20 29.33 2.35 12.31
C GLU A 20 28.85 1.15 11.49
N TYR A 21 27.83 1.36 10.67
CA TYR A 21 27.38 0.41 9.65
C TYR A 21 28.48 0.19 8.61
N MET A 22 28.91 -1.04 8.44
CA MET A 22 30.03 -1.40 7.58
C MET A 22 29.52 -1.77 6.19
N TYR A 23 29.50 -3.06 5.85
CA TYR A 23 29.13 -3.54 4.52
C TYR A 23 27.99 -4.54 4.60
N HIS A 24 27.39 -4.82 3.45
CA HIS A 24 26.53 -5.98 3.28
C HIS A 24 27.35 -7.26 3.45
N ILE A 25 26.85 -8.17 4.28
CA ILE A 25 27.40 -9.53 4.43
C ILE A 25 26.58 -10.56 3.66
N SER A 26 25.30 -10.22 3.39
CA SER A 26 24.42 -10.86 2.42
C SER A 26 23.59 -9.77 1.73
N ASP A 27 22.75 -10.16 0.76
CA ASP A 27 21.90 -9.22 0.02
C ASP A 27 21.05 -8.34 0.95
N SER A 28 20.64 -8.83 2.12
CA SER A 28 19.72 -8.13 3.03
C SER A 28 20.29 -7.82 4.42
N VAL A 29 21.51 -8.26 4.72
CA VAL A 29 22.13 -8.13 6.05
C VAL A 29 23.32 -7.20 6.00
N VAL A 30 23.33 -6.21 6.88
CA VAL A 30 24.45 -5.29 7.11
C VAL A 30 25.03 -5.56 8.50
N TYR A 31 26.36 -5.55 8.62
CA TYR A 31 27.01 -5.63 9.91
C TYR A 31 27.53 -4.27 10.39
N THR A 32 27.71 -4.16 11.70
CA THR A 32 28.25 -2.98 12.40
C THR A 32 29.61 -3.31 12.99
N LEU A 33 30.47 -2.30 13.17
CA LEU A 33 31.82 -2.51 13.70
C LEU A 33 31.83 -3.19 15.09
N ASP A 34 30.78 -2.99 15.90
CA ASP A 34 30.64 -3.59 17.23
C ASP A 34 30.03 -5.00 17.23
N ARG A 35 30.20 -5.74 16.12
CA ARG A 35 29.81 -7.15 15.94
C ARG A 35 28.32 -7.41 16.14
N LYS A 36 27.50 -6.54 15.57
CA LYS A 36 26.07 -6.81 15.39
C LYS A 36 25.72 -6.85 13.91
N MET A 37 24.78 -7.70 13.56
CA MET A 37 24.15 -7.73 12.25
C MET A 37 22.76 -7.15 12.35
N LEU A 38 22.27 -6.55 11.27
CA LEU A 38 20.90 -6.06 11.18
C LEU A 38 20.29 -6.35 9.80
N ALA A 39 18.99 -6.56 9.81
CA ALA A 39 18.16 -6.69 8.62
C ALA A 39 16.85 -5.91 8.84
N THR A 40 16.40 -5.23 7.79
CA THR A 40 15.26 -4.32 7.85
C THR A 40 14.16 -4.76 6.90
N ILE A 41 12.93 -4.80 7.39
CA ILE A 41 11.73 -5.07 6.63
C ILE A 41 10.93 -3.76 6.53
N ALA A 42 10.58 -3.38 5.32
CA ALA A 42 9.65 -2.29 5.05
C ALA A 42 8.23 -2.83 4.90
N ILE A 43 7.25 -2.05 5.35
CA ILE A 43 5.87 -2.48 5.52
C ILE A 43 4.94 -1.34 5.07
N GLN A 44 4.13 -1.62 4.06
CA GLN A 44 3.10 -0.66 3.61
C GLN A 44 1.95 -0.59 4.62
N GLY A 45 1.64 -1.68 5.31
CA GLY A 45 0.57 -1.76 6.29
C GLY A 45 -0.75 -2.23 5.69
N ILE A 46 -1.77 -2.33 6.54
CA ILE A 46 -3.12 -2.75 6.13
C ILE A 46 -4.07 -1.56 6.02
N PRO A 47 -4.95 -1.52 5.00
CA PRO A 47 -6.01 -0.53 4.88
C PRO A 47 -7.12 -0.83 5.88
N PHE A 48 -6.88 -0.50 7.14
CA PHE A 48 -7.64 -0.94 8.31
C PHE A 48 -9.12 -0.51 8.28
N GLU A 49 -9.47 0.57 7.57
CA GLU A 49 -10.86 1.04 7.41
C GLU A 49 -11.76 0.05 6.66
N PHE A 50 -11.18 -0.88 5.90
CA PHE A 50 -11.91 -1.90 5.14
C PHE A 50 -11.74 -3.31 5.73
N ALA A 51 -11.02 -3.44 6.84
CA ALA A 51 -10.79 -4.70 7.52
C ALA A 51 -11.87 -4.97 8.57
N SER A 52 -12.18 -6.24 8.83
CA SER A 52 -13.06 -6.61 9.95
C SER A 52 -12.32 -6.51 11.28
N ASP A 53 -13.03 -6.18 12.36
CA ASP A 53 -12.45 -6.12 13.71
C ASP A 53 -11.73 -7.42 14.11
N SER A 54 -12.33 -8.57 13.76
CA SER A 54 -11.73 -9.89 13.99
C SER A 54 -10.40 -10.09 13.25
N PHE A 55 -10.28 -9.55 12.04
CA PHE A 55 -9.03 -9.61 11.28
C PHE A 55 -7.96 -8.72 11.93
N LEU A 56 -8.34 -7.52 12.36
CA LEU A 56 -7.42 -6.59 13.05
C LEU A 56 -6.92 -7.17 14.38
N GLU A 57 -7.82 -7.75 15.18
CA GLU A 57 -7.48 -8.38 16.46
C GLU A 57 -6.54 -9.58 16.28
N ASN A 58 -6.84 -10.47 15.33
CA ASN A 58 -5.97 -11.60 15.00
C ASN A 58 -4.60 -11.15 14.50
N SER A 59 -4.57 -10.10 13.68
CA SER A 59 -3.32 -9.52 13.16
C SER A 59 -2.46 -8.93 14.27
N PHE A 60 -3.08 -8.20 15.21
CA PHE A 60 -2.41 -7.68 16.41
C PHE A 60 -1.83 -8.82 17.27
N ASN A 61 -2.63 -9.86 17.56
CA ASN A 61 -2.19 -11.00 18.36
C ASN A 61 -1.02 -11.72 17.68
N GLY A 62 -1.07 -11.92 16.36
CA GLY A 62 0.02 -12.51 15.58
C GLY A 62 1.34 -11.73 15.71
N ILE A 63 1.30 -10.39 15.60
CA ILE A 63 2.50 -9.55 15.80
C ILE A 63 3.01 -9.66 17.24
N LYS A 64 2.11 -9.52 18.23
CA LYS A 64 2.48 -9.60 19.65
C LYS A 64 3.16 -10.92 19.98
N ASP A 65 2.56 -12.03 19.57
CA ASP A 65 3.06 -13.37 19.87
C ASP A 65 4.39 -13.64 19.15
N TYR A 66 4.55 -13.14 17.93
CA TYR A 66 5.83 -13.17 17.22
C TYR A 66 6.92 -12.39 17.96
N LEU A 67 6.64 -11.15 18.38
CA LEU A 67 7.60 -10.32 19.13
C LEU A 67 7.99 -10.99 20.46
N VAL A 68 7.03 -11.59 21.15
CA VAL A 68 7.28 -12.38 22.36
C VAL A 68 8.13 -13.61 22.05
N GLY A 69 7.84 -14.33 20.97
CA GLY A 69 8.58 -15.52 20.55
C GLY A 69 10.06 -15.22 20.26
N VAL A 70 10.32 -14.22 19.43
CA VAL A 70 11.68 -13.80 19.05
C VAL A 70 12.46 -13.25 20.25
N GLY A 71 11.78 -12.56 21.16
CA GLY A 71 12.41 -11.94 22.33
C GLY A 71 12.79 -12.89 23.48
N LYS A 72 12.41 -14.18 23.43
CA LYS A 72 12.56 -15.12 24.57
C LYS A 72 14.01 -15.26 25.06
N GLU A 73 14.96 -15.27 24.14
CA GLU A 73 16.39 -15.43 24.42
C GLU A 73 17.04 -14.14 24.93
N GLY A 74 16.41 -12.98 24.70
CA GLY A 74 16.92 -11.68 25.14
C GLY A 74 18.18 -11.20 24.39
N ASP A 75 18.47 -11.81 23.24
CA ASP A 75 19.63 -11.55 22.38
C ASP A 75 19.29 -10.69 21.15
N VAL A 76 17.99 -10.41 20.93
CA VAL A 76 17.49 -9.62 19.80
C VAL A 76 17.35 -8.15 20.15
N TYR A 77 17.81 -7.33 19.22
CA TYR A 77 17.72 -5.88 19.20
C TYR A 77 16.61 -5.48 18.22
N LEU A 78 15.61 -4.71 18.66
CA LEU A 78 14.47 -4.36 17.80
C LEU A 78 14.32 -2.86 17.66
N TRP A 79 14.19 -2.39 16.42
CA TRP A 79 13.83 -1.01 16.08
C TRP A 79 12.60 -1.01 15.19
N THR A 80 11.64 -0.15 15.46
CA THR A 80 10.51 0.11 14.56
C THR A 80 10.47 1.58 14.20
N HIS A 81 10.07 1.86 12.97
CA HIS A 81 9.92 3.22 12.47
C HIS A 81 8.55 3.41 11.87
N PHE A 82 8.00 4.59 12.11
CA PHE A 82 6.87 5.11 11.38
C PHE A 82 7.28 6.43 10.74
N ILE A 83 7.46 6.39 9.42
CA ILE A 83 7.94 7.51 8.64
C ILE A 83 6.76 8.05 7.85
N LYS A 84 6.44 9.33 8.05
CA LYS A 84 5.44 10.05 7.27
C LYS A 84 6.11 11.16 6.48
N GLU A 85 5.94 11.12 5.17
CA GLU A 85 6.62 11.98 4.22
C GLU A 85 5.64 12.69 3.33
N LYS A 86 6.01 13.91 2.96
CA LYS A 86 5.28 14.68 1.97
C LYS A 86 5.61 14.12 0.59
N ILE A 87 4.58 13.86 -0.19
CA ILE A 87 4.69 13.40 -1.58
C ILE A 87 3.98 14.39 -2.50
N TYR A 88 4.38 14.40 -3.75
CA TYR A 88 3.77 15.21 -4.80
C TYR A 88 3.41 14.29 -5.97
N LEU A 89 2.40 14.68 -6.73
CA LEU A 89 2.12 14.05 -7.99
C LEU A 89 3.11 14.57 -9.04
N ASP A 90 4.06 13.73 -9.41
CA ASP A 90 5.15 13.96 -10.37
C ASP A 90 4.92 13.26 -11.72
N GLU A 91 3.79 12.57 -11.87
CA GLU A 91 3.43 11.84 -13.10
C GLU A 91 2.88 12.78 -14.19
N SER A 92 3.35 12.56 -15.42
CA SER A 92 2.83 13.21 -16.63
C SER A 92 1.97 12.22 -17.42
N TYR A 93 0.77 12.65 -17.79
CA TYR A 93 -0.15 11.85 -18.60
C TYR A 93 -0.30 12.45 -19.99
N GLU A 94 0.17 11.74 -21.00
CA GLU A 94 0.11 12.15 -22.40
C GLU A 94 -0.87 11.29 -23.20
N PHE A 95 -1.61 11.92 -24.12
CA PHE A 95 -2.64 11.28 -24.93
C PHE A 95 -2.52 11.70 -26.40
N SER A 96 -2.99 10.85 -27.31
CA SER A 96 -3.12 11.20 -28.73
C SER A 96 -4.22 12.24 -28.99
N SER A 97 -5.29 12.23 -28.18
CA SER A 97 -6.43 13.14 -28.32
C SER A 97 -6.17 14.49 -27.62
N LYS A 98 -6.39 15.59 -28.36
CA LYS A 98 -6.32 16.95 -27.81
C LYS A 98 -7.32 17.17 -26.67
N PHE A 99 -8.51 16.57 -26.75
CA PHE A 99 -9.50 16.66 -25.68
C PHE A 99 -8.99 16.02 -24.38
N LEU A 100 -8.41 14.82 -24.49
CA LEU A 100 -7.88 14.09 -23.33
C LEU A 100 -6.68 14.79 -22.69
N ASN A 101 -5.77 15.36 -23.50
CA ASN A 101 -4.67 16.16 -22.97
C ASN A 101 -5.19 17.35 -22.15
N LEU A 102 -6.18 18.10 -22.67
CA LEU A 102 -6.77 19.22 -21.95
C LEU A 102 -7.52 18.78 -20.68
N PHE A 103 -8.24 17.66 -20.76
CA PHE A 103 -8.94 17.08 -19.62
C PHE A 103 -7.95 16.65 -18.52
N ALA A 104 -6.91 15.91 -18.89
CA ALA A 104 -5.89 15.44 -17.97
C ALA A 104 -5.13 16.62 -17.35
N GLU A 105 -4.73 17.63 -18.12
CA GLU A 105 -4.08 18.83 -17.59
C GLU A 105 -4.93 19.51 -16.51
N LYS A 106 -6.23 19.73 -16.78
CA LYS A 106 -7.16 20.31 -15.81
C LYS A 106 -7.37 19.41 -14.60
N TYR A 107 -7.50 18.10 -14.80
CA TYR A 107 -7.69 17.14 -13.71
C TYR A 107 -6.45 17.09 -12.80
N ILE A 108 -5.26 16.96 -13.38
CA ILE A 108 -3.99 16.89 -12.66
C ILE A 108 -3.69 18.22 -11.95
N SER A 109 -4.17 19.36 -12.49
CA SER A 109 -4.06 20.65 -11.79
C SER A 109 -4.78 20.68 -10.43
N LEU A 110 -5.78 19.83 -10.20
CA LEU A 110 -6.46 19.70 -8.90
C LEU A 110 -5.57 19.11 -7.81
N PHE A 111 -4.46 18.48 -8.19
CA PHE A 111 -3.45 17.92 -7.29
C PHE A 111 -2.29 18.90 -7.07
N LYS A 112 -2.21 19.99 -7.83
CA LYS A 112 -1.14 20.99 -7.67
C LYS A 112 -1.44 21.90 -6.48
N GLY A 113 -0.48 22.03 -5.58
CA GLY A 113 -0.58 22.88 -4.39
C GLY A 113 -1.18 22.19 -3.16
N ASP A 114 -1.62 20.94 -3.29
CA ASP A 114 -2.01 20.10 -2.17
C ASP A 114 -0.79 19.37 -1.58
N ASP A 115 -0.77 19.29 -0.25
CA ASP A 115 0.24 18.55 0.50
C ASP A 115 -0.26 17.12 0.70
N PHE A 116 0.20 16.19 -0.14
CA PHE A 116 -0.10 14.77 0.04
C PHE A 116 0.92 14.11 0.96
N PHE A 117 0.50 13.08 1.68
CA PHE A 117 1.38 12.34 2.57
C PHE A 117 1.37 10.84 2.30
N LYS A 118 2.55 10.23 2.35
CA LYS A 118 2.74 8.78 2.37
C LYS A 118 3.29 8.39 3.73
N SER A 119 2.75 7.31 4.30
CA SER A 119 3.30 6.73 5.51
C SER A 119 3.88 5.35 5.20
N THR A 120 5.02 5.00 5.80
CA THR A 120 5.66 3.70 5.66
C THR A 120 6.19 3.26 7.02
N TRP A 121 5.97 1.98 7.32
CA TRP A 121 6.45 1.36 8.55
C TRP A 121 7.73 0.57 8.24
N TYR A 122 8.66 0.54 9.20
CA TYR A 122 9.84 -0.32 9.12
C TYR A 122 10.02 -1.08 10.42
N ILE A 123 10.57 -2.28 10.34
CA ILE A 123 11.02 -3.07 11.48
C ILE A 123 12.43 -3.58 11.18
N THR A 124 13.37 -3.28 12.07
CA THR A 124 14.76 -3.71 11.97
C THR A 124 15.07 -4.62 13.14
N PHE A 125 15.53 -5.83 12.82
CA PHE A 125 16.05 -6.78 13.78
C PHE A 125 17.56 -6.72 13.76
N GLY A 126 18.18 -6.85 14.92
CA GLY A 126 19.61 -7.05 15.02
C GLY A 126 19.97 -8.10 16.05
N VAL A 127 21.12 -8.72 15.85
CA VAL A 127 21.68 -9.78 16.71
C VAL A 127 23.17 -9.54 16.89
N SER A 128 23.68 -9.83 18.08
CA SER A 128 25.14 -9.86 18.32
C SER A 128 25.71 -11.18 17.82
N TYR A 129 26.92 -11.18 17.27
CA TYR A 129 27.56 -12.40 16.79
C TYR A 129 29.02 -12.52 17.23
N ASN A 130 29.43 -13.76 17.50
CA ASN A 130 30.84 -14.14 17.64
C ASN A 130 31.32 -14.96 16.44
N ASP A 131 30.40 -15.69 15.84
CA ASP A 131 30.55 -16.52 14.65
C ASP A 131 29.59 -15.94 13.61
N VAL A 132 30.12 -15.59 12.45
CA VAL A 132 29.39 -14.90 11.38
C VAL A 132 28.26 -15.77 10.85
N ASP A 133 28.52 -17.05 10.60
CA ASP A 133 27.57 -17.96 9.97
C ASP A 133 26.39 -18.22 10.90
N LYS A 134 26.66 -18.45 12.19
CA LYS A 134 25.60 -18.62 13.21
C LYS A 134 24.79 -17.34 13.43
N GLY A 135 25.45 -16.18 13.39
CA GLY A 135 24.77 -14.89 13.49
C GLY A 135 23.83 -14.65 12.31
N LEU A 136 24.27 -15.02 11.11
CA LEU A 136 23.49 -14.92 9.88
C LEU A 136 22.29 -15.88 9.91
N GLU A 137 22.50 -17.17 10.22
CA GLU A 137 21.44 -18.18 10.34
C GLU A 137 20.36 -17.72 11.33
N ARG A 138 20.77 -17.24 12.51
CA ARG A 138 19.85 -16.72 13.52
C ARG A 138 19.02 -15.55 13.01
N LEU A 139 19.65 -14.59 12.32
CA LEU A 139 18.95 -13.42 11.80
C LEU A 139 18.02 -13.79 10.64
N GLU A 140 18.43 -14.68 9.74
CA GLU A 140 17.63 -15.18 8.64
C GLU A 140 16.39 -15.95 9.13
N ASP A 141 16.51 -16.75 10.18
CA ASP A 141 15.38 -17.41 10.84
C ASP A 141 14.36 -16.41 11.39
N ILE A 142 14.85 -15.36 12.07
CA ILE A 142 14.00 -14.27 12.60
C ILE A 142 13.25 -13.60 11.45
N ILE A 143 13.95 -13.26 10.37
CA ILE A 143 13.38 -12.58 9.20
C ILE A 143 12.38 -13.46 8.46
N SER A 144 12.68 -14.76 8.27
CA SER A 144 11.79 -15.72 7.62
C SER A 144 10.46 -15.82 8.37
N GLN A 145 10.52 -15.94 9.71
CA GLN A 145 9.32 -15.93 10.55
C GLN A 145 8.59 -14.59 10.52
N ALA A 146 9.33 -13.46 10.53
CA ALA A 146 8.74 -12.12 10.44
C ALA A 146 7.93 -11.96 9.15
N MET A 147 8.49 -12.37 8.01
CA MET A 147 7.86 -12.24 6.70
C MET A 147 6.57 -13.04 6.58
N VAL A 148 6.47 -14.19 7.26
CA VAL A 148 5.22 -14.96 7.34
C VAL A 148 4.14 -14.18 8.10
N VAL A 149 4.48 -13.64 9.27
CA VAL A 149 3.54 -12.88 10.12
C VAL A 149 3.14 -11.56 9.47
N LEU A 150 4.08 -10.91 8.77
CA LEU A 150 3.91 -9.61 8.15
C LEU A 150 3.32 -9.66 6.74
N LYS A 151 3.10 -10.85 6.18
CA LYS A 151 2.53 -11.05 4.84
C LYS A 151 1.22 -10.27 4.60
N PRO A 152 0.25 -10.21 5.55
CA PRO A 152 -0.99 -9.45 5.34
C PRO A 152 -0.77 -7.93 5.21
N PHE A 153 0.37 -7.42 5.66
CA PHE A 153 0.69 -5.99 5.70
C PHE A 153 1.50 -5.50 4.50
N SER A 154 1.59 -6.31 3.43
CA SER A 154 2.36 -6.00 2.22
C SER A 154 3.82 -5.66 2.55
N ALA A 155 4.45 -6.50 3.38
CA ALA A 155 5.83 -6.32 3.81
C ALA A 155 6.85 -6.85 2.77
N TRP A 156 8.03 -6.24 2.73
CA TRP A 156 9.17 -6.72 1.94
C TRP A 156 10.49 -6.48 2.68
N LEU A 157 11.42 -7.42 2.49
CA LEU A 157 12.78 -7.33 3.01
C LEU A 157 13.60 -6.36 2.15
N LEU A 158 14.24 -5.38 2.79
CA LEU A 158 15.17 -4.48 2.11
C LEU A 158 16.43 -5.26 1.71
N LYS A 159 16.86 -5.11 0.46
CA LYS A 159 18.00 -5.84 -0.10
C LYS A 159 18.82 -5.00 -1.07
N VAL A 160 19.94 -5.58 -1.51
CA VAL A 160 20.67 -5.12 -2.68
C VAL A 160 19.92 -5.58 -3.94
N ASP A 161 19.61 -4.64 -4.83
CA ASP A 161 18.93 -4.93 -6.08
C ASP A 161 19.89 -5.45 -7.17
N LYS A 162 19.36 -5.77 -8.36
CA LYS A 162 20.17 -6.28 -9.48
C LYS A 162 21.14 -5.25 -10.06
N ASN A 163 20.94 -3.97 -9.76
CA ASN A 163 21.81 -2.86 -10.17
C ASN A 163 22.82 -2.51 -9.07
N TYR A 164 22.96 -3.37 -8.05
CA TYR A 164 23.83 -3.17 -6.89
C TYR A 164 23.45 -1.95 -6.04
N VAL A 165 22.19 -1.54 -6.03
CA VAL A 165 21.67 -0.47 -5.16
C VAL A 165 21.20 -1.07 -3.85
N SER A 166 21.62 -0.50 -2.72
CA SER A 166 21.22 -0.95 -1.39
C SER A 166 19.97 -0.22 -0.89
N GLU A 167 18.85 -0.94 -0.78
CA GLU A 167 17.63 -0.39 -0.15
C GLU A 167 17.83 -0.12 1.35
N THR A 168 18.69 -0.90 2.03
CA THR A 168 19.04 -0.65 3.44
C THR A 168 19.79 0.67 3.59
N ALA A 169 20.70 0.98 2.68
CA ALA A 169 21.43 2.24 2.68
C ALA A 169 20.49 3.43 2.41
N ASP A 170 19.58 3.30 1.45
CA ASP A 170 18.54 4.30 1.19
C ASP A 170 17.68 4.58 2.43
N TYR A 171 17.21 3.52 3.11
CA TYR A 171 16.46 3.64 4.36
C TYR A 171 17.26 4.37 5.46
N LEU A 172 18.51 3.98 5.70
CA LEU A 172 19.36 4.62 6.70
C LEU A 172 19.67 6.09 6.35
N SER A 173 19.86 6.38 5.05
CA SER A 173 20.02 7.75 4.53
C SER A 173 18.76 8.58 4.77
N CYS A 174 17.57 8.02 4.53
CA CYS A 174 16.31 8.70 4.79
C CYS A 174 16.17 9.10 6.28
N LEU A 175 16.60 8.25 7.22
CA LEU A 175 16.53 8.56 8.65
C LEU A 175 17.40 9.75 9.07
N ILE A 176 18.59 9.89 8.46
CA ILE A 176 19.58 10.90 8.88
C ILE A 176 19.52 12.18 8.03
N ASN A 177 19.08 12.08 6.76
CA ASN A 177 19.02 13.18 5.80
C ASN A 177 17.59 13.66 5.47
N LYS A 178 16.56 12.91 5.89
CA LYS A 178 15.14 13.11 5.50
C LYS A 178 14.91 13.05 3.97
N LYS A 179 15.78 12.34 3.26
CA LYS A 179 15.73 12.19 1.80
C LYS A 179 16.14 10.78 1.39
N HIS A 180 15.33 10.16 0.53
CA HIS A 180 15.67 8.91 -0.14
C HIS A 180 16.76 9.16 -1.18
N THR A 181 17.77 8.29 -1.19
CA THR A 181 18.97 8.42 -2.04
C THR A 181 19.36 7.05 -2.58
N ILE A 182 19.64 7.00 -3.89
CA ILE A 182 20.13 5.79 -4.55
C ILE A 182 21.60 5.61 -4.16
N ILE A 183 21.89 4.65 -3.29
CA ILE A 183 23.25 4.37 -2.81
C ILE A 183 23.69 3.00 -3.34
N PRO A 184 24.62 2.95 -4.31
CA PRO A 184 25.20 1.69 -4.77
C PRO A 184 26.13 1.09 -3.73
N VAL A 185 26.23 -0.24 -3.71
CA VAL A 185 27.25 -0.96 -2.94
C VAL A 185 28.62 -0.54 -3.47
N SER A 186 29.49 -0.10 -2.57
CA SER A 186 30.83 0.39 -2.90
C SER A 186 31.86 -0.11 -1.89
N SER A 187 33.13 0.20 -2.14
CA SER A 187 34.22 -0.04 -1.17
C SER A 187 34.22 0.92 0.01
N THR A 188 33.30 1.89 0.04
CA THR A 188 33.14 2.82 1.15
C THR A 188 32.14 2.24 2.16
N PRO A 189 32.45 2.25 3.48
CA PRO A 189 31.50 1.82 4.50
C PRO A 189 30.16 2.56 4.41
N LEU A 190 29.08 1.88 4.78
CA LEU A 190 27.73 2.44 4.72
C LEU A 190 27.57 3.66 5.63
N TYR A 191 28.18 3.67 6.82
CA TYR A 191 28.06 4.80 7.75
C TYR A 191 28.61 6.11 7.18
N GLU A 192 29.59 6.05 6.26
CA GLU A 192 30.08 7.22 5.52
C GLU A 192 29.19 7.53 4.32
N SER A 193 28.78 6.50 3.58
CA SER A 193 27.99 6.64 2.34
C SER A 193 26.59 7.21 2.58
N ILE A 194 25.98 6.94 3.75
CA ILE A 194 24.64 7.42 4.09
C ILE A 194 24.62 8.87 4.59
N ALA A 195 25.77 9.47 4.89
CA ALA A 195 25.84 10.80 5.51
C ALA A 195 26.01 11.88 4.42
N ASP A 196 24.91 12.56 4.08
CA ASP A 196 24.89 13.56 3.01
C ASP A 196 24.35 14.92 3.47
N SER A 197 24.21 15.13 4.77
CA SER A 197 23.72 16.41 5.31
C SER A 197 24.68 16.99 6.35
N ASP A 198 24.70 18.32 6.47
CA ASP A 198 25.18 19.00 7.67
C ASP A 198 23.99 19.17 8.66
N TRP A 199 24.23 18.91 9.95
CA TRP A 199 23.24 19.03 11.03
C TRP A 199 23.58 20.20 11.97
N TYR A 200 22.69 21.19 12.05
CA TYR A 200 22.84 22.34 12.93
C TYR A 200 21.79 22.31 14.03
N PHE A 201 22.21 21.99 15.25
CA PHE A 201 21.31 21.95 16.41
C PHE A 201 21.29 23.31 17.10
N GLY A 202 20.18 24.03 16.94
CA GLY A 202 19.83 25.19 17.73
C GLY A 202 19.23 24.80 19.09
N ASN A 203 18.72 25.79 19.83
CA ASN A 203 18.09 25.53 21.13
C ASN A 203 16.84 24.64 21.02
N ASP A 204 15.99 24.93 20.03
CA ASP A 204 14.69 24.27 19.89
C ASP A 204 14.45 23.63 18.51
N THR A 205 15.38 23.79 17.57
CA THR A 205 15.24 23.37 16.18
C THR A 205 16.53 22.81 15.64
N LEU A 206 16.43 21.71 14.89
CA LEU A 206 17.47 21.19 14.00
C LEU A 206 17.28 21.82 12.62
N GLU A 207 18.36 22.29 12.01
CA GLU A 207 18.43 22.61 10.59
C GLU A 207 19.28 21.54 9.88
N LEU A 208 18.65 20.89 8.89
CA LEU A 208 19.22 19.90 8.00
C LEU A 208 19.55 20.57 6.67
N ARG A 209 20.80 20.49 6.23
CA ARG A 209 21.24 20.96 4.92
C ARG A 209 21.85 19.80 4.15
N ASN A 210 21.15 19.32 3.14
CA ASN A 210 21.67 18.28 2.25
C ASN A 210 22.76 18.87 1.35
N ASN A 211 23.87 18.17 1.13
CA ASN A 211 25.00 18.72 0.37
C ASN A 211 24.67 18.87 -1.13
N GLU A 212 23.74 18.05 -1.65
CA GLU A 212 23.33 18.02 -3.04
C GLU A 212 22.07 18.86 -3.33
N SER A 213 21.54 19.59 -2.34
CA SER A 213 20.36 20.45 -2.53
C SER A 213 20.50 21.78 -1.80
N ASP A 214 20.01 22.85 -2.43
CA ASP A 214 19.84 24.15 -1.77
C ASP A 214 18.67 24.16 -0.78
N ASP A 215 17.85 23.10 -0.78
CA ASP A 215 16.69 22.95 0.11
C ASP A 215 17.14 22.71 1.56
N LYS A 216 16.59 23.53 2.45
CA LYS A 216 16.78 23.41 3.89
C LYS A 216 15.54 22.77 4.49
N LYS A 217 15.75 21.78 5.36
CA LYS A 217 14.67 21.22 6.19
C LYS A 217 14.93 21.55 7.65
N PHE A 218 13.87 21.89 8.36
CA PHE A 218 13.93 22.16 9.78
C PHE A 218 13.14 21.10 10.53
N ALA A 219 13.57 20.78 11.74
CA ALA A 219 12.91 19.78 12.56
C ALA A 219 12.90 20.14 14.04
N THR A 220 11.93 19.58 14.77
CA THR A 220 11.88 19.61 16.23
C THR A 220 11.87 18.18 16.77
N ASN A 221 12.70 17.93 17.78
CA ASN A 221 12.98 16.61 18.32
C ASN A 221 12.26 16.43 19.66
N TYR A 222 11.67 15.26 19.90
CA TYR A 222 10.92 14.93 21.09
C TYR A 222 11.26 13.53 21.58
N VAL A 223 11.23 13.34 22.89
CA VAL A 223 11.39 12.04 23.55
C VAL A 223 10.12 11.69 24.31
N LEU A 224 9.68 10.43 24.23
CA LEU A 224 8.52 9.98 24.98
C LEU A 224 8.84 9.93 26.48
N LYS A 225 8.09 10.69 27.28
CA LYS A 225 8.31 10.85 28.71
C LYS A 225 7.31 10.07 29.55
N ASP A 226 6.01 10.25 29.28
CA ASP A 226 4.94 9.64 30.07
C ASP A 226 4.05 8.75 29.19
N PHE A 227 3.58 7.65 29.76
CA PHE A 227 2.67 6.70 29.12
C PHE A 227 1.26 6.83 29.71
N PRO A 228 0.21 6.53 28.93
CA PRO A 228 -1.13 6.39 29.47
C PRO A 228 -1.20 5.20 30.44
N MET A 229 -2.27 5.16 31.25
CA MET A 229 -2.52 4.04 32.18
C MET A 229 -2.67 2.70 31.45
N PHE A 230 -3.31 2.72 30.28
CA PHE A 230 -3.50 1.54 29.43
C PHE A 230 -3.14 1.86 27.98
N THR A 231 -2.64 0.86 27.26
CA THR A 231 -2.38 0.95 25.81
C THR A 231 -3.32 0.04 25.04
N THR A 232 -3.91 0.53 23.95
CA THR A 232 -4.83 -0.24 23.09
C THR A 232 -4.26 -0.46 21.69
N PRO A 233 -4.62 -1.55 20.99
CA PRO A 233 -4.25 -1.71 19.58
C PRO A 233 -4.69 -0.49 18.73
N GLY A 234 -3.85 -0.05 17.79
CA GLY A 234 -4.18 1.08 16.91
C GLY A 234 -4.18 2.45 17.58
N GLN A 235 -3.65 2.58 18.81
CA GLN A 235 -3.76 3.83 19.57
C GLN A 235 -3.09 5.04 18.89
N TRP A 236 -2.16 4.81 17.97
CA TRP A 236 -1.45 5.85 17.21
C TRP A 236 -1.96 6.03 15.77
N ASP A 237 -3.08 5.40 15.40
CA ASP A 237 -3.63 5.52 14.04
C ASP A 237 -4.06 6.95 13.69
N PHE A 238 -4.30 7.81 14.70
CA PHE A 238 -4.59 9.23 14.48
C PHE A 238 -3.48 9.96 13.71
N LEU A 239 -2.23 9.51 13.82
CA LEU A 239 -1.09 10.07 13.11
C LEU A 239 -1.23 9.95 11.58
N LEU A 240 -1.97 8.96 11.09
CA LEU A 240 -2.25 8.79 9.66
C LEU A 240 -3.05 9.97 9.08
N LYS A 241 -3.85 10.66 9.90
CA LYS A 241 -4.66 11.80 9.49
C LYS A 241 -3.95 13.15 9.61
N LEU A 242 -2.81 13.21 10.31
CA LEU A 242 -2.12 14.49 10.55
C LEU A 242 -1.32 14.96 9.34
N PRO A 243 -1.49 16.20 8.84
CA PRO A 243 -0.80 16.68 7.65
C PRO A 243 0.61 17.20 7.97
N TYR A 244 1.44 16.36 8.59
CA TYR A 244 2.80 16.73 9.00
C TYR A 244 3.78 15.62 8.65
N GLU A 245 4.97 16.02 8.19
CA GLU A 245 6.10 15.12 8.04
C GLU A 245 6.72 14.81 9.40
N PHE A 246 6.96 13.54 9.69
CA PHE A 246 7.63 13.13 10.92
C PHE A 246 8.28 11.75 10.79
N ILE A 247 9.22 11.48 11.70
CA ILE A 247 9.75 10.14 11.96
C ILE A 247 9.47 9.82 13.44
N ILE A 248 8.83 8.69 13.68
CA ILE A 248 8.78 8.08 15.01
C ILE A 248 9.66 6.85 14.99
N THR A 249 10.55 6.74 15.97
CA THR A 249 11.32 5.52 16.19
C THR A 249 11.03 4.97 17.55
N GLN A 250 10.74 3.67 17.59
CA GLN A 250 10.69 2.91 18.82
C GLN A 250 11.83 1.90 18.79
N SER A 251 12.48 1.68 19.91
CA SER A 251 13.47 0.62 20.04
C SER A 251 13.19 -0.18 21.29
N PHE A 252 13.33 -1.49 21.18
CA PHE A 252 13.02 -2.44 22.22
C PHE A 252 14.15 -3.44 22.37
N LEU A 253 14.78 -3.46 23.54
CA LEU A 253 15.79 -4.46 23.88
C LEU A 253 15.16 -5.43 24.87
N PHE A 254 14.96 -6.67 24.43
CA PHE A 254 14.30 -7.68 25.24
C PHE A 254 15.12 -8.00 26.51
N GLU A 255 14.45 -8.14 27.64
CA GLU A 255 15.06 -8.64 28.87
C GLU A 255 14.73 -10.13 29.03
N ALA A 256 15.75 -10.97 29.23
CA ALA A 256 15.57 -12.39 29.47
C ALA A 256 14.56 -12.64 30.63
N PRO A 257 13.58 -13.55 30.48
CA PRO A 257 12.50 -13.76 31.44
C PRO A 257 12.98 -13.93 32.89
N ALA A 258 14.01 -14.76 33.10
CA ALA A 258 14.58 -15.01 34.42
C ALA A 258 15.13 -13.75 35.11
N LYS A 259 15.69 -12.81 34.33
CA LYS A 259 16.20 -11.53 34.84
C LYS A 259 15.04 -10.62 35.25
N THR A 260 13.96 -10.61 34.47
CA THR A 260 12.74 -9.84 34.75
C THR A 260 12.07 -10.34 36.04
N VAL A 261 11.86 -11.65 36.16
CA VAL A 261 11.25 -12.26 37.36
C VAL A 261 12.03 -11.92 38.63
N ARG A 262 13.36 -12.05 38.62
CA ARG A 262 14.21 -11.69 39.78
C ARG A 262 14.06 -10.23 40.19
N LYS A 263 13.91 -9.32 39.24
CA LYS A 263 13.71 -7.89 39.54
C LYS A 263 12.32 -7.62 40.12
N ILE A 264 11.28 -8.29 39.62
CA ILE A 264 9.93 -8.20 40.19
C ILE A 264 9.93 -8.71 41.62
N ASP A 265 10.53 -9.88 41.88
CA ASP A 265 10.65 -10.45 43.23
C ASP A 265 11.40 -9.51 44.19
N SER A 266 12.50 -8.91 43.72
CA SER A 266 13.23 -7.91 44.51
C SER A 266 12.37 -6.67 44.82
N GLN A 267 11.56 -6.21 43.87
CA GLN A 267 10.67 -5.07 44.06
C GLN A 267 9.53 -5.40 45.04
N LEU A 268 8.91 -6.57 44.91
CA LEU A 268 7.88 -7.06 45.84
C LEU A 268 8.41 -7.18 47.27
N ASN A 269 9.62 -7.73 47.45
CA ASN A 269 10.25 -7.83 48.77
C ASN A 269 10.54 -6.47 49.40
N LYS A 270 10.93 -5.46 48.60
CA LYS A 270 11.11 -4.08 49.07
C LYS A 270 9.79 -3.47 49.53
N MET A 271 8.73 -3.59 48.73
CA MET A 271 7.41 -3.04 49.07
C MET A 271 6.81 -3.71 50.32
N GLY A 272 7.02 -5.01 50.49
CA GLY A 272 6.59 -5.75 51.68
C GLY A 272 7.36 -5.38 52.95
N SER A 273 8.64 -5.01 52.84
CA SER A 273 9.49 -4.64 53.98
C SER A 273 9.31 -3.19 54.44
N THR A 274 8.90 -2.28 53.56
CA THR A 274 8.61 -0.88 53.91
C THR A 274 7.22 -0.65 54.51
N GLY A 275 6.41 -1.71 54.68
CA GLY A 275 5.03 -1.59 55.16
C GLY A 275 4.13 -0.76 54.23
N ASP A 276 4.51 -0.68 52.94
CA ASP A 276 3.89 0.22 51.97
C ASP A 276 2.50 -0.31 51.55
N ALA A 277 1.47 0.51 51.71
CA ALA A 277 0.06 0.12 51.61
C ALA A 277 -0.48 -0.01 50.16
N ALA A 278 0.39 -0.03 49.16
CA ALA A 278 0.03 -0.09 47.74
C ALA A 278 -0.32 -1.52 47.27
N LYS A 279 -1.37 -2.13 47.86
CA LYS A 279 -1.83 -3.50 47.52
C LYS A 279 -2.04 -3.72 46.02
N SER A 280 -2.69 -2.76 45.35
CA SER A 280 -2.97 -2.83 43.91
C SER A 280 -1.68 -2.88 43.07
N GLN A 281 -0.62 -2.16 43.44
CA GLN A 281 0.66 -2.24 42.72
C GLN A 281 1.37 -3.58 42.91
N GLN A 282 1.23 -4.19 44.10
CA GLN A 282 1.75 -5.53 44.35
C GLN A 282 1.00 -6.58 43.52
N GLU A 283 -0.33 -6.48 43.44
CA GLU A 283 -1.16 -7.34 42.59
C GLU A 283 -0.79 -7.21 41.11
N GLU A 284 -0.57 -6.00 40.60
CA GLU A 284 -0.10 -5.76 39.23
C GLU A 284 1.29 -6.35 38.96
N LEU A 285 2.21 -6.25 39.93
CA LEU A 285 3.54 -6.86 39.82
C LEU A 285 3.47 -8.39 39.80
N ILE A 286 2.58 -9.00 40.60
CA ILE A 286 2.34 -10.45 40.61
C ILE A 286 1.76 -10.90 39.27
N ALA A 287 0.72 -10.23 38.78
CA ALA A 287 0.14 -10.52 37.46
C ALA A 287 1.20 -10.36 36.34
N GLY A 288 2.03 -9.31 36.42
CA GLY A 288 3.16 -9.09 35.51
C GLY A 288 4.19 -10.23 35.54
N LYS A 289 4.49 -10.77 36.72
CA LYS A 289 5.35 -11.95 36.87
C LYS A 289 4.74 -13.19 36.24
N ASP A 290 3.44 -13.40 36.42
CA ASP A 290 2.73 -14.53 35.83
C ASP A 290 2.76 -14.45 34.30
N PHE A 291 2.51 -13.28 33.70
CA PHE A 291 2.59 -13.11 32.24
C PHE A 291 3.98 -13.41 31.65
N VAL A 292 5.04 -13.09 32.39
CA VAL A 292 6.42 -13.39 31.98
C VAL A 292 6.73 -14.88 32.13
N THR A 293 6.24 -15.49 33.20
CA THR A 293 6.47 -16.92 33.50
C THR A 293 5.69 -17.82 32.56
N SER A 294 4.45 -17.45 32.20
CA SER A 294 3.63 -18.15 31.21
C SER A 294 4.11 -17.94 29.77
N GLY A 295 5.02 -16.99 29.54
CA GLY A 295 5.47 -16.61 28.21
C GLY A 295 4.40 -15.89 27.38
N THR A 296 3.35 -15.34 28.02
CA THR A 296 2.30 -14.57 27.36
C THR A 296 2.79 -13.17 26.97
N ASN A 297 3.78 -12.64 27.69
CA ASN A 297 4.37 -11.33 27.43
C ASN A 297 5.84 -11.28 27.90
N LEU A 298 6.61 -10.32 27.39
CA LEU A 298 7.98 -10.06 27.80
C LEU A 298 8.19 -8.60 28.14
N PHE A 299 9.11 -8.33 29.06
CA PHE A 299 9.59 -6.98 29.32
C PHE A 299 10.85 -6.69 28.52
N GLY A 300 11.03 -5.41 28.19
CA GLY A 300 12.24 -4.91 27.56
C GLY A 300 12.48 -3.45 27.90
N SER A 301 13.69 -2.99 27.60
CA SER A 301 14.01 -1.57 27.58
C SER A 301 13.36 -0.97 26.33
N TYR A 302 12.31 -0.18 26.51
CA TYR A 302 11.60 0.54 25.46
C TYR A 302 12.05 2.00 25.42
N HIS A 303 12.35 2.49 24.23
CA HIS A 303 12.72 3.88 23.95
C HIS A 303 11.91 4.37 22.75
N CYS A 304 11.39 5.59 22.82
CA CYS A 304 10.63 6.19 21.72
C CYS A 304 10.94 7.67 21.56
N VAL A 305 11.20 8.06 20.31
CA VAL A 305 11.49 9.43 19.90
C VAL A 305 10.68 9.82 18.68
N LEU A 306 10.42 11.12 18.57
CA LEU A 306 9.65 11.73 17.50
C LEU A 306 10.41 12.94 16.97
N THR A 307 10.60 13.00 15.67
CA THR A 307 11.11 14.19 14.97
C THR A 307 10.07 14.69 13.99
N VAL A 308 9.67 15.95 14.10
CA VAL A 308 8.64 16.58 13.25
C VAL A 308 9.28 17.66 12.41
N PHE A 309 9.01 17.63 11.10
CA PHE A 309 9.67 18.50 10.13
C PHE A 309 8.81 19.70 9.70
N GLY A 310 9.46 20.69 9.10
CA GLY A 310 8.84 21.82 8.42
C GLY A 310 9.85 22.53 7.51
N ASP A 311 9.33 23.32 6.57
CA ASP A 311 10.15 24.03 5.56
C ASP A 311 10.85 25.27 6.15
N THR A 312 10.41 25.74 7.32
CA THR A 312 11.07 26.79 8.09
C THR A 312 11.19 26.39 9.56
N ALA A 313 12.12 27.03 10.28
CA ALA A 313 12.27 26.79 11.72
C ALA A 313 10.98 27.08 12.51
N GLU A 314 10.20 28.08 12.10
CA GLU A 314 8.91 28.39 12.71
C GLU A 314 7.85 27.32 12.39
N ALA A 315 7.78 26.88 11.13
CA ALA A 315 6.89 25.80 10.71
C ALA A 315 7.20 24.51 11.48
N ALA A 316 8.47 24.11 11.58
CA ALA A 316 8.87 22.93 12.33
C ALA A 316 8.45 23.00 13.81
N ARG A 317 8.57 24.15 14.46
CA ARG A 317 8.09 24.35 15.86
C ARG A 317 6.58 24.22 15.97
N LYS A 318 5.83 24.88 15.07
CA LYS A 318 4.36 24.84 15.07
C LYS A 318 3.85 23.43 14.82
N ASN A 319 4.43 22.74 13.83
CA ASN A 319 4.11 21.35 13.48
C ASN A 319 4.42 20.42 14.67
N GLY A 320 5.61 20.54 15.26
CA GLY A 320 6.00 19.75 16.43
C GLY A 320 5.05 19.91 17.62
N ILE A 321 4.64 21.15 17.94
CA ILE A 321 3.65 21.42 18.99
C ILE A 321 2.32 20.74 18.68
N LYS A 322 1.84 20.83 17.43
CA LYS A 322 0.59 20.20 17.00
C LYS A 322 0.65 18.68 17.13
N VAL A 323 1.64 18.03 16.53
CA VAL A 323 1.78 16.56 16.58
C VAL A 323 1.94 16.07 18.02
N SER A 324 2.81 16.70 18.82
CA SER A 324 3.02 16.31 20.22
C SER A 324 1.78 16.50 21.10
N SER A 325 0.94 17.50 20.84
CA SER A 325 -0.32 17.69 21.55
C SER A 325 -1.35 16.60 21.25
N GLU A 326 -1.36 16.06 20.04
CA GLU A 326 -2.31 15.02 19.63
C GLU A 326 -2.06 13.68 20.34
N PHE A 327 -0.84 13.41 20.79
CA PHE A 327 -0.54 12.25 21.66
C PHE A 327 -1.24 12.34 23.02
N ILE A 328 -1.47 13.56 23.52
CA ILE A 328 -2.16 13.79 24.80
C ILE A 328 -3.67 13.65 24.61
N THR A 329 -4.23 14.31 23.59
CA THR A 329 -5.68 14.34 23.32
C THR A 329 -6.16 13.04 22.68
N THR A 330 -5.74 12.77 21.46
CA THR A 330 -6.23 11.65 20.64
C THR A 330 -5.48 10.35 20.96
N GLY A 331 -4.18 10.44 21.25
CA GLY A 331 -3.34 9.35 21.74
C GLY A 331 -3.64 8.91 23.18
N LYS A 332 -4.62 9.55 23.84
CA LYS A 332 -5.13 9.21 25.18
C LYS A 332 -4.09 9.23 26.29
N GLY A 333 -3.14 10.18 26.24
CA GLY A 333 -2.27 10.48 27.38
C GLY A 333 -0.80 10.09 27.24
N PHE A 334 -0.31 9.79 26.03
CA PHE A 334 1.13 9.77 25.80
C PHE A 334 1.68 11.20 25.86
N ARG A 335 2.81 11.41 26.54
CA ARG A 335 3.44 12.72 26.64
C ARG A 335 4.84 12.70 26.05
N PHE A 336 4.99 13.41 24.94
CA PHE A 336 6.29 13.71 24.36
C PHE A 336 6.85 15.01 24.93
N SER A 337 8.10 14.97 25.39
CA SER A 337 8.84 16.15 25.84
C SER A 337 9.79 16.60 24.74
N ARG A 338 9.71 17.87 24.36
CA ARG A 338 10.65 18.47 23.40
C ARG A 338 12.07 18.40 23.96
N ALA A 339 13.01 17.97 23.13
CA ALA A 339 14.43 17.90 23.44
C ALA A 339 15.14 19.18 22.97
N THR A 340 15.94 19.77 23.86
CA THR A 340 16.76 20.96 23.57
C THR A 340 18.23 20.55 23.51
N SER A 341 18.95 20.59 24.63
CA SER A 341 20.36 20.15 24.72
C SER A 341 20.57 18.68 24.36
N ALA A 342 19.55 17.85 24.54
CA ALA A 342 19.58 16.43 24.18
C ALA A 342 19.17 16.15 22.72
N ALA A 343 18.85 17.18 21.93
CA ALA A 343 18.35 17.02 20.56
C ALA A 343 19.26 16.19 19.65
N PRO A 344 20.60 16.31 19.67
CA PRO A 344 21.47 15.44 18.87
C PRO A 344 21.27 13.96 19.21
N TYR A 345 21.25 13.62 20.50
CA TYR A 345 21.07 12.23 20.94
C TYR A 345 19.68 11.68 20.59
N VAL A 346 18.65 12.52 20.66
CA VAL A 346 17.29 12.15 20.24
C VAL A 346 17.24 11.89 18.74
N PHE A 347 17.76 12.81 17.93
CA PHE A 347 17.75 12.69 16.47
C PHE A 347 18.54 11.46 16.00
N PHE A 348 19.80 11.30 16.42
CA PHE A 348 20.61 10.16 15.99
C PHE A 348 20.13 8.83 16.56
N SER A 349 19.33 8.81 17.63
CA SER A 349 18.71 7.58 18.14
C SER A 349 17.62 7.00 17.23
N HIS A 350 17.21 7.73 16.17
CA HIS A 350 16.43 7.16 15.07
C HIS A 350 17.19 6.00 14.39
N LEU A 351 18.52 6.03 14.34
CA LEU A 351 19.31 5.02 13.63
C LEU A 351 19.27 3.66 14.37
N PRO A 352 18.94 2.54 13.69
CA PRO A 352 18.92 1.21 14.29
C PRO A 352 20.24 0.79 14.93
N MET A 353 20.22 0.10 16.07
CA MET A 353 21.42 -0.28 16.84
C MET A 353 22.15 0.87 17.56
N ASN A 354 21.59 2.08 17.59
CA ASN A 354 22.20 3.17 18.34
C ASN A 354 22.28 2.85 19.84
N LYS A 355 23.47 3.05 20.43
CA LYS A 355 23.73 2.84 21.86
C LYS A 355 23.08 3.92 22.72
N THR A 356 22.92 5.12 22.18
CA THR A 356 22.27 6.24 22.86
C THR A 356 20.77 6.17 22.64
N ARG A 357 20.03 5.88 23.72
CA ARG A 357 18.58 5.71 23.72
C ARG A 357 17.98 6.55 24.86
N PRO A 358 17.82 7.87 24.66
CA PRO A 358 17.43 8.80 25.73
C PRO A 358 16.10 8.40 26.39
N LEU A 359 16.04 8.43 27.72
CA LEU A 359 14.81 8.17 28.49
C LEU A 359 14.18 6.79 28.24
N SER A 360 14.98 5.76 27.98
CA SER A 360 14.47 4.39 27.87
C SER A 360 13.83 3.92 29.18
N THR A 361 12.66 3.31 29.13
CA THR A 361 11.90 2.78 30.28
C THR A 361 11.58 1.31 30.10
N ARG A 362 11.23 0.59 31.17
CA ARG A 362 10.78 -0.80 31.03
C ARG A 362 9.32 -0.86 30.64
N ARG A 363 9.04 -1.53 29.53
CA ARG A 363 7.68 -1.75 29.00
C ARG A 363 7.56 -3.18 28.48
N THR A 364 6.34 -3.59 28.21
CA THR A 364 6.06 -4.93 27.69
C THR A 364 6.08 -4.95 26.16
N ALA A 365 6.30 -6.13 25.56
CA ALA A 365 6.19 -6.33 24.12
C ALA A 365 4.76 -6.00 23.61
N ALA A 366 3.73 -6.24 24.43
CA ALA A 366 2.37 -5.82 24.13
C ALA A 366 2.23 -4.28 24.01
N ASN A 367 2.92 -3.50 24.84
CA ASN A 367 2.88 -2.02 24.71
C ASN A 367 3.50 -1.56 23.37
N LEU A 368 4.58 -2.22 22.94
CA LEU A 368 5.17 -1.98 21.62
C LEU A 368 4.18 -2.35 20.51
N ALA A 369 3.56 -3.54 20.57
CA ALA A 369 2.57 -3.97 19.58
C ALA A 369 1.37 -3.00 19.49
N CYS A 370 0.88 -2.47 20.61
CA CYS A 370 -0.24 -1.51 20.63
C CYS A 370 0.09 -0.19 19.88
N THR A 371 1.37 0.19 19.86
CA THR A 371 1.87 1.42 19.23
C THR A 371 2.56 1.17 17.88
N PHE A 372 2.56 -0.08 17.42
CA PHE A 372 3.08 -0.55 16.13
C PHE A 372 1.97 -1.37 15.44
N SER A 373 0.82 -0.73 15.19
CA SER A 373 -0.39 -1.37 14.64
C SER A 373 -0.24 -1.82 13.19
N LEU A 374 0.71 -1.22 12.46
CA LEU A 374 0.89 -1.41 11.01
C LEU A 374 -0.37 -1.07 10.19
N HIS A 375 -1.26 -0.26 10.76
CA HIS A 375 -2.38 0.30 10.03
C HIS A 375 -1.89 1.40 9.10
N ASN A 376 -2.49 1.51 7.91
CA ASN A 376 -2.18 2.57 6.96
C ASN A 376 -3.39 2.86 6.05
N TYR A 377 -3.31 3.93 5.27
CA TYR A 377 -4.21 4.15 4.15
C TYR A 377 -3.67 3.51 2.88
N SER A 378 -4.57 3.02 2.03
CA SER A 378 -4.18 2.48 0.74
C SER A 378 -3.63 3.61 -0.13
N SER A 379 -2.49 3.38 -0.77
CA SER A 379 -1.84 4.32 -1.71
C SER A 379 -1.88 3.81 -3.16
N GLY A 380 -2.38 2.59 -3.38
CA GLY A 380 -2.35 1.97 -4.69
C GLY A 380 -0.91 1.67 -5.15
N LYS A 381 -0.70 1.51 -6.46
CA LYS A 381 0.60 1.18 -7.05
C LYS A 381 0.98 2.15 -8.15
N LYS A 382 2.00 2.97 -7.90
CA LYS A 382 2.48 4.04 -8.80
C LYS A 382 3.02 3.49 -10.13
N SER A 383 3.92 2.51 -10.07
CA SER A 383 4.65 2.02 -11.24
C SER A 383 4.80 0.48 -11.23
N GLY A 384 5.29 -0.09 -12.34
CA GLY A 384 5.45 -1.54 -12.51
C GLY A 384 4.12 -2.30 -12.62
N ASN A 385 3.06 -1.61 -13.04
CA ASN A 385 1.74 -2.19 -13.29
C ASN A 385 1.74 -3.02 -14.60
N PRO A 386 0.76 -3.93 -14.79
CA PRO A 386 0.78 -4.88 -15.92
C PRO A 386 0.61 -4.25 -17.31
N ILE A 387 -0.22 -3.22 -17.41
CA ILE A 387 -0.65 -2.64 -18.69
C ILE A 387 0.21 -1.45 -19.10
N GLY A 388 0.31 -1.22 -20.41
CA GLY A 388 0.94 -0.03 -20.97
C GLY A 388 2.42 0.10 -20.63
N ASP A 389 2.79 1.30 -20.16
CA ASP A 389 4.14 1.66 -19.70
C ASP A 389 4.40 1.28 -18.23
N GLY A 390 3.44 0.64 -17.56
CA GLY A 390 3.51 0.29 -16.15
C GLY A 390 3.15 1.40 -15.18
N SER A 391 2.80 2.60 -15.65
CA SER A 391 2.26 3.69 -14.82
C SER A 391 0.86 3.37 -14.28
N ALA A 392 0.49 4.01 -13.17
CA ALA A 392 -0.84 3.89 -12.59
C ALA A 392 -1.91 4.49 -13.51
N LEU A 393 -3.08 3.86 -13.64
CA LEU A 393 -4.15 4.31 -14.54
C LEU A 393 -4.52 5.78 -14.33
N MET A 394 -4.81 6.21 -13.10
CA MET A 394 -5.03 7.62 -12.79
C MET A 394 -4.79 7.89 -11.31
N PRO A 395 -4.45 9.14 -10.92
CA PRO A 395 -4.38 9.51 -9.52
C PRO A 395 -5.80 9.82 -8.99
N LEU A 396 -6.07 9.41 -7.75
CA LEU A 396 -7.26 9.79 -6.99
C LEU A 396 -6.84 10.45 -5.68
N LYS A 397 -7.61 11.43 -5.24
CA LYS A 397 -7.46 12.03 -3.91
C LYS A 397 -8.23 11.21 -2.89
N THR A 398 -7.57 10.80 -1.80
CA THR A 398 -8.24 10.10 -0.70
C THR A 398 -8.96 11.08 0.22
N VAL A 399 -9.87 10.57 1.06
CA VAL A 399 -10.54 11.35 2.11
C VAL A 399 -9.58 11.87 3.20
N SER A 400 -8.34 11.36 3.22
CA SER A 400 -7.28 11.72 4.15
C SER A 400 -6.22 12.65 3.54
N ASP A 401 -6.57 13.34 2.44
CA ASP A 401 -5.65 14.18 1.66
C ASP A 401 -4.39 13.41 1.22
N GLY A 402 -4.54 12.12 0.94
CA GLY A 402 -3.52 11.24 0.37
C GLY A 402 -3.67 11.09 -1.13
N LEU A 403 -2.58 10.65 -1.77
CA LEU A 403 -2.55 10.34 -3.19
C LEU A 403 -2.72 8.83 -3.38
N TYR A 404 -3.75 8.43 -4.12
CA TYR A 404 -4.02 7.03 -4.45
C TYR A 404 -3.80 6.77 -5.94
N TYR A 405 -2.88 5.85 -6.24
CA TYR A 405 -2.56 5.42 -7.60
C TYR A 405 -3.52 4.31 -8.04
N PHE A 406 -4.64 4.71 -8.66
CA PHE A 406 -5.71 3.80 -9.06
C PHE A 406 -5.28 2.91 -10.22
N ASN A 407 -5.58 1.61 -10.09
CA ASN A 407 -5.38 0.58 -11.10
C ASN A 407 -6.51 -0.44 -10.99
N THR A 408 -6.92 -1.02 -12.12
CA THR A 408 -7.87 -2.13 -12.16
C THR A 408 -7.18 -3.50 -12.14
N HIS A 409 -5.88 -3.54 -12.49
CA HIS A 409 -5.08 -4.75 -12.61
C HIS A 409 -4.25 -4.97 -11.35
N TYR A 410 -4.82 -5.64 -10.35
CA TYR A 410 -4.13 -5.87 -9.08
C TYR A 410 -2.87 -6.74 -9.27
N SER A 411 -1.77 -6.30 -8.68
CA SER A 411 -0.51 -7.04 -8.61
C SER A 411 0.22 -6.70 -7.33
N ASP A 412 1.17 -7.55 -6.94
CA ASP A 412 2.05 -7.32 -5.79
C ASP A 412 2.75 -5.94 -5.92
N PRO A 413 2.61 -5.03 -4.92
CA PRO A 413 3.22 -3.70 -4.96
C PRO A 413 4.73 -3.71 -5.20
N ASN A 414 5.42 -4.77 -4.76
CA ASN A 414 6.89 -4.86 -4.78
C ASN A 414 7.43 -5.58 -6.03
N LYS A 415 6.56 -5.94 -6.97
CA LYS A 415 6.97 -6.61 -8.21
C LYS A 415 6.66 -5.76 -9.41
N ASN A 416 7.67 -5.53 -10.25
CA ASN A 416 7.42 -5.05 -11.59
C ASN A 416 6.84 -6.21 -12.43
N VAL A 417 5.60 -6.03 -12.89
CA VAL A 417 4.88 -7.00 -13.71
C VAL A 417 4.45 -6.42 -15.06
N THR A 418 5.11 -5.36 -15.51
CA THR A 418 4.82 -4.70 -16.78
C THR A 418 4.92 -5.69 -17.95
N GLY A 419 3.90 -5.68 -18.80
CA GLY A 419 3.75 -6.61 -19.93
C GLY A 419 3.13 -7.96 -19.57
N GLN A 420 2.89 -8.27 -18.29
CA GLN A 420 2.24 -9.52 -17.90
C GLN A 420 0.72 -9.46 -18.12
N ARG A 421 0.14 -10.57 -18.58
CA ARG A 421 -1.31 -10.70 -18.83
C ARG A 421 -2.08 -10.99 -17.55
N ILE A 422 -2.22 -9.97 -16.70
CA ILE A 422 -3.05 -10.01 -15.48
C ILE A 422 -4.45 -9.48 -15.82
N ALA A 423 -5.51 -10.06 -15.24
CA ALA A 423 -6.87 -9.57 -15.48
C ALA A 423 -7.16 -8.32 -14.62
N GLY A 424 -7.86 -7.33 -15.20
CA GLY A 424 -8.19 -6.08 -14.54
C GLY A 424 -9.68 -5.83 -14.38
N HIS A 425 -10.36 -6.63 -13.55
CA HIS A 425 -11.79 -6.47 -13.29
C HIS A 425 -12.05 -5.35 -12.28
N ALA A 426 -13.05 -4.50 -12.55
CA ALA A 426 -13.48 -3.44 -11.65
C ALA A 426 -15.01 -3.41 -11.55
N MET A 427 -15.53 -3.16 -10.35
CA MET A 427 -16.95 -2.96 -10.08
C MET A 427 -17.14 -1.57 -9.47
N ILE A 428 -17.91 -0.72 -10.14
CA ILE A 428 -18.19 0.65 -9.70
C ILE A 428 -19.66 0.74 -9.30
N LEU A 429 -19.91 0.92 -8.00
CA LEU A 429 -21.26 0.99 -7.42
C LEU A 429 -21.56 2.40 -6.90
N GLY A 430 -22.83 2.78 -6.90
CA GLY A 430 -23.28 4.10 -6.46
C GLY A 430 -24.72 4.38 -6.88
N ALA A 431 -25.40 5.29 -6.18
CA ALA A 431 -26.75 5.70 -6.54
C ALA A 431 -26.77 6.51 -7.85
N THR A 432 -27.95 6.71 -8.45
CA THR A 432 -28.09 7.60 -9.61
C THR A 432 -27.70 9.03 -9.22
N GLY A 433 -26.92 9.70 -10.08
CA GLY A 433 -26.44 11.07 -9.82
C GLY A 433 -25.15 11.19 -9.00
N THR A 434 -24.59 10.11 -8.45
CA THR A 434 -23.34 10.18 -7.65
C THR A 434 -22.06 10.26 -8.48
N GLY A 435 -22.16 10.40 -9.80
CA GLY A 435 -20.99 10.54 -10.70
C GLY A 435 -20.37 9.24 -11.21
N LYS A 436 -21.04 8.09 -11.12
CA LYS A 436 -20.53 6.79 -11.63
C LYS A 436 -20.02 6.86 -13.08
N THR A 437 -20.88 7.28 -14.00
CA THR A 437 -20.55 7.40 -15.44
C THR A 437 -19.43 8.41 -15.68
N THR A 438 -19.38 9.48 -14.88
CA THR A 438 -18.29 10.46 -14.95
C THR A 438 -16.94 9.83 -14.57
N PHE A 439 -16.91 9.05 -13.49
CA PHE A 439 -15.70 8.35 -13.06
C PHE A 439 -15.28 7.28 -14.07
N GLU A 440 -16.22 6.45 -14.53
CA GLU A 440 -15.97 5.43 -15.56
C GLU A 440 -15.42 6.06 -16.84
N GLY A 441 -16.07 7.10 -17.35
CA GLY A 441 -15.62 7.83 -18.53
C GLY A 441 -14.23 8.43 -18.34
N SER A 442 -13.96 9.02 -17.18
CA SER A 442 -12.63 9.58 -16.84
C SER A 442 -11.55 8.50 -16.80
N ALA A 443 -11.79 7.39 -16.09
CA ALA A 443 -10.85 6.28 -16.00
C ALA A 443 -10.60 5.64 -17.37
N ALA A 444 -11.65 5.45 -18.19
CA ALA A 444 -11.52 4.99 -19.56
C ALA A 444 -10.74 5.97 -20.44
N GLY A 445 -10.93 7.28 -20.24
CA GLY A 445 -10.15 8.33 -20.89
C GLY A 445 -8.67 8.24 -20.55
N PHE A 446 -8.33 8.06 -19.28
CA PHE A 446 -6.95 7.81 -18.85
C PHE A 446 -6.37 6.52 -19.44
N LEU A 447 -7.19 5.48 -19.64
CA LEU A 447 -6.78 4.22 -20.26
C LEU A 447 -6.39 4.40 -21.74
N GLN A 448 -6.94 5.39 -22.44
CA GLN A 448 -6.68 5.62 -23.87
C GLN A 448 -5.20 5.84 -24.20
N ARG A 449 -4.37 6.29 -23.24
CA ARG A 449 -2.92 6.43 -23.46
C ARG A 449 -2.23 5.10 -23.78
N PHE A 450 -2.86 3.97 -23.46
CA PHE A 450 -2.36 2.63 -23.75
C PHE A 450 -2.94 2.02 -25.03
N ASP A 451 -3.63 2.81 -25.86
CA ASP A 451 -4.27 2.38 -27.11
C ASP A 451 -5.13 1.10 -26.97
N PRO A 452 -6.09 1.05 -26.03
CA PRO A 452 -6.88 -0.15 -25.80
C PRO A 452 -8.00 -0.31 -26.84
N TYR A 453 -8.27 -1.56 -27.23
CA TYR A 453 -9.56 -1.89 -27.85
C TYR A 453 -10.67 -1.81 -26.81
N MET A 454 -11.65 -0.92 -27.03
CA MET A 454 -12.79 -0.75 -26.13
C MET A 454 -14.09 -1.18 -26.80
N PHE A 455 -14.88 -1.95 -26.06
CA PHE A 455 -16.26 -2.26 -26.38
C PHE A 455 -17.14 -1.78 -25.22
N VAL A 456 -18.12 -0.92 -25.52
CA VAL A 456 -18.96 -0.27 -24.52
C VAL A 456 -20.41 -0.66 -24.76
N ILE A 457 -21.04 -1.22 -23.73
CA ILE A 457 -22.49 -1.42 -23.69
C ILE A 457 -23.06 -0.31 -22.81
N ASP A 458 -23.96 0.47 -23.37
CA ASP A 458 -24.51 1.65 -22.72
C ASP A 458 -26.04 1.60 -22.66
N TYR A 459 -26.58 2.23 -21.62
CA TYR A 459 -28.01 2.43 -21.44
C TYR A 459 -28.33 3.93 -21.45
N ASN A 460 -29.40 4.31 -22.14
CA ASN A 460 -29.83 5.71 -22.28
C ASN A 460 -28.78 6.68 -22.84
N ARG A 461 -27.83 6.18 -23.64
CA ARG A 461 -26.80 7.00 -24.31
C ARG A 461 -25.94 7.79 -23.32
N SER A 462 -25.74 7.26 -22.11
CA SER A 462 -25.01 7.91 -21.02
C SER A 462 -23.51 8.07 -21.32
N THR A 463 -22.93 7.21 -22.17
CA THR A 463 -21.50 7.21 -22.50
C THR A 463 -21.18 7.70 -23.91
N GLU A 464 -22.20 8.01 -24.73
CA GLU A 464 -22.01 8.34 -26.15
C GLU A 464 -21.00 9.46 -26.39
N LEU A 465 -21.09 10.55 -25.60
CA LEU A 465 -20.18 11.68 -25.75
C LEU A 465 -18.74 11.29 -25.45
N PHE A 466 -18.50 10.43 -24.46
CA PHE A 466 -17.17 9.91 -24.15
C PHE A 466 -16.64 9.05 -25.29
N VAL A 467 -17.45 8.08 -25.77
CA VAL A 467 -17.07 7.19 -26.89
C VAL A 467 -16.66 8.01 -28.11
N ARG A 468 -17.47 9.01 -28.49
CA ARG A 468 -17.16 9.89 -29.63
C ARG A 468 -15.94 10.77 -29.39
N ALA A 469 -15.79 11.33 -28.18
CA ALA A 469 -14.63 12.16 -27.83
C ALA A 469 -13.31 11.37 -27.85
N TYR A 470 -13.38 10.05 -27.61
CA TYR A 470 -12.24 9.14 -27.69
C TYR A 470 -11.98 8.60 -29.10
N GLY A 471 -12.74 9.07 -30.11
CA GLY A 471 -12.60 8.65 -31.51
C GLY A 471 -13.36 7.38 -31.87
N GLY A 472 -14.18 6.85 -30.96
CA GLY A 472 -15.00 5.67 -31.19
C GLY A 472 -16.28 5.96 -31.98
N SER A 473 -16.80 4.92 -32.60
CA SER A 473 -18.13 4.91 -33.22
C SER A 473 -19.19 4.53 -32.19
N TYR A 474 -20.29 5.29 -32.15
CA TYR A 474 -21.42 5.00 -31.29
C TYR A 474 -22.64 4.58 -32.12
N PHE A 475 -23.18 3.41 -31.81
CA PHE A 475 -24.33 2.81 -32.47
C PHE A 475 -25.45 2.61 -31.45
N ALA A 476 -26.62 3.20 -31.71
CA ALA A 476 -27.76 3.15 -30.79
C ALA A 476 -28.81 2.15 -31.27
N LEU A 477 -29.25 1.26 -30.38
CA LEU A 477 -30.42 0.41 -30.60
C LEU A 477 -31.67 1.15 -30.14
N GLN A 478 -32.65 1.31 -31.03
CA GLN A 478 -33.93 1.96 -30.73
C GLN A 478 -35.07 1.12 -31.27
N GLU A 479 -36.08 0.89 -30.43
CA GLU A 479 -37.24 0.09 -30.81
C GLU A 479 -37.95 0.71 -32.02
N GLY A 480 -38.26 -0.13 -33.01
CA GLY A 480 -38.89 0.30 -34.26
C GLY A 480 -37.95 0.93 -35.29
N VAL A 481 -36.69 1.24 -34.94
CA VAL A 481 -35.69 1.77 -35.88
C VAL A 481 -34.79 0.64 -36.34
N PHE A 482 -34.66 0.47 -37.66
CA PHE A 482 -33.86 -0.60 -38.23
C PHE A 482 -32.39 -0.52 -37.79
N THR A 483 -31.89 -1.59 -37.16
CA THR A 483 -30.53 -1.64 -36.61
C THR A 483 -29.46 -1.77 -37.70
N GLY A 484 -29.78 -2.38 -38.83
CA GLY A 484 -28.78 -2.75 -39.83
C GLY A 484 -27.84 -3.89 -39.40
N LEU A 485 -28.07 -4.49 -38.22
CA LEU A 485 -27.30 -5.61 -37.74
C LEU A 485 -27.81 -6.91 -38.37
N ASN A 486 -27.03 -7.46 -39.28
CA ASN A 486 -27.32 -8.75 -39.90
C ASN A 486 -26.21 -9.76 -39.57
N PRO A 487 -26.34 -10.56 -38.49
CA PRO A 487 -25.29 -11.48 -38.08
C PRO A 487 -25.08 -12.63 -39.09
N TRP A 488 -26.06 -12.89 -39.96
CA TRP A 488 -25.97 -13.91 -41.02
C TRP A 488 -24.91 -13.56 -42.09
N GLN A 489 -24.43 -12.32 -42.12
CA GLN A 489 -23.49 -11.78 -43.11
C GLN A 489 -22.09 -11.51 -42.55
N LEU A 490 -21.79 -11.91 -41.31
CA LEU A 490 -20.50 -11.63 -40.65
C LEU A 490 -19.30 -12.40 -41.24
N ALA A 491 -19.55 -13.48 -41.96
CA ALA A 491 -18.52 -14.24 -42.67
C ALA A 491 -19.08 -14.79 -43.98
N GLU A 492 -18.26 -14.79 -45.03
CA GLU A 492 -18.65 -15.27 -46.35
C GLU A 492 -18.70 -16.81 -46.40
N ASP A 493 -17.67 -17.50 -45.94
CA ASP A 493 -17.59 -18.95 -45.98
C ASP A 493 -16.71 -19.56 -44.86
N GLU A 494 -16.53 -20.88 -44.92
CA GLU A 494 -15.75 -21.70 -43.97
C GLU A 494 -14.27 -21.30 -43.84
N SER A 495 -13.71 -20.54 -44.79
CA SER A 495 -12.34 -20.03 -44.69
C SER A 495 -12.18 -18.96 -43.61
N SER A 496 -13.28 -18.35 -43.16
CA SER A 496 -13.24 -17.32 -42.11
C SER A 496 -12.78 -17.89 -40.76
N PRO A 497 -11.81 -17.25 -40.06
CA PRO A 497 -11.32 -17.71 -38.76
C PRO A 497 -12.40 -17.84 -37.68
N ILE A 498 -13.51 -17.12 -37.82
CA ILE A 498 -14.62 -17.12 -36.86
C ILE A 498 -15.75 -18.09 -37.24
N TRP A 499 -15.70 -18.76 -38.39
CA TRP A 499 -16.84 -19.49 -38.97
C TRP A 499 -17.50 -20.47 -37.99
N LYS A 500 -16.71 -21.35 -37.37
CA LYS A 500 -17.24 -22.35 -36.41
C LYS A 500 -17.95 -21.70 -35.21
N ARG A 501 -17.36 -20.63 -34.65
CA ARG A 501 -17.95 -19.89 -33.53
C ARG A 501 -19.19 -19.12 -33.97
N LEU A 502 -19.16 -18.52 -35.16
CA LEU A 502 -20.29 -17.82 -35.75
C LEU A 502 -21.45 -18.78 -35.98
N LEU A 503 -21.23 -19.94 -36.59
CA LEU A 503 -22.28 -20.93 -36.84
C LEU A 503 -22.95 -21.40 -35.54
N ALA A 504 -22.16 -21.67 -34.49
CA ALA A 504 -22.68 -22.03 -33.17
C ALA A 504 -23.51 -20.90 -32.53
N PHE A 505 -23.06 -19.64 -32.68
CA PHE A 505 -23.80 -18.46 -32.25
C PHE A 505 -25.12 -18.30 -33.03
N LEU A 506 -25.08 -18.41 -34.36
CA LEU A 506 -26.25 -18.28 -35.24
C LEU A 506 -27.30 -19.36 -34.97
N LYS A 507 -26.88 -20.61 -34.71
CA LYS A 507 -27.78 -21.68 -34.24
C LYS A 507 -28.47 -21.32 -32.92
N SER A 508 -27.70 -20.79 -31.96
CA SER A 508 -28.24 -20.34 -30.68
C SER A 508 -29.21 -19.15 -30.83
N LEU A 509 -28.86 -18.20 -31.71
CA LEU A 509 -29.68 -17.03 -32.03
C LEU A 509 -30.99 -17.43 -32.70
N ALA A 510 -30.93 -18.33 -33.69
CA ALA A 510 -32.10 -18.86 -34.38
C ALA A 510 -33.08 -19.52 -33.41
N LYS A 511 -32.57 -20.33 -32.47
CA LYS A 511 -33.36 -20.94 -31.39
C LYS A 511 -33.93 -19.90 -30.42
N ALA A 512 -33.23 -18.79 -30.17
CA ALA A 512 -33.75 -17.70 -29.37
C ALA A 512 -34.93 -16.98 -30.05
N PHE A 513 -34.90 -16.82 -31.38
CA PHE A 513 -35.99 -16.20 -32.13
C PHE A 513 -37.31 -16.98 -32.08
N VAL A 514 -37.24 -18.30 -31.86
CA VAL A 514 -38.40 -19.19 -31.80
C VAL A 514 -38.84 -19.59 -30.40
N ARG A 515 -38.44 -18.84 -29.37
CA ARG A 515 -39.02 -19.01 -28.02
C ARG A 515 -40.50 -18.66 -28.02
N ASP A 516 -41.28 -19.34 -27.18
CA ASP A 516 -42.70 -19.01 -27.00
C ASP A 516 -42.89 -17.68 -26.24
N ASN A 517 -44.14 -17.24 -26.06
CA ASN A 517 -44.43 -15.99 -25.34
C ASN A 517 -44.07 -16.05 -23.84
N MET A 518 -43.84 -17.23 -23.27
CA MET A 518 -43.38 -17.43 -21.89
C MET A 518 -41.85 -17.55 -21.81
N GLY A 519 -41.14 -17.50 -22.94
CA GLY A 519 -39.69 -17.65 -23.03
C GLY A 519 -39.20 -19.10 -23.05
N ASN A 520 -40.09 -20.09 -23.16
CA ASN A 520 -39.71 -21.49 -23.22
C ASN A 520 -38.99 -21.82 -24.55
N PRO A 521 -37.98 -22.71 -24.52
CA PRO A 521 -37.30 -23.16 -25.73
C PRO A 521 -38.24 -24.00 -26.62
N CYS A 522 -37.84 -24.20 -27.88
CA CYS A 522 -38.48 -25.17 -28.78
C CYS A 522 -38.20 -26.61 -28.34
N SER A 523 -38.96 -27.58 -28.85
CA SER A 523 -38.69 -29.01 -28.59
C SER A 523 -37.35 -29.44 -29.22
N ASP A 524 -36.81 -30.60 -28.80
CA ASP A 524 -35.56 -31.13 -29.36
C ASP A 524 -35.67 -31.36 -30.88
N GLN A 525 -36.83 -31.85 -31.35
CA GLN A 525 -37.08 -32.05 -32.77
C GLN A 525 -37.06 -30.73 -33.55
N GLN A 526 -37.69 -29.69 -33.01
CA GLN A 526 -37.67 -28.35 -33.58
C GLN A 526 -36.26 -27.72 -33.52
N ALA A 527 -35.49 -28.00 -32.47
CA ALA A 527 -34.11 -27.52 -32.36
C ALA A 527 -33.19 -28.12 -33.43
N ILE A 528 -33.37 -29.42 -33.75
CA ILE A 528 -32.66 -30.09 -34.85
C ILE A 528 -33.01 -29.45 -36.19
N GLU A 529 -34.30 -29.18 -36.43
CA GLU A 529 -34.75 -28.50 -37.66
C GLU A 529 -34.14 -27.09 -37.78
N MET A 530 -34.13 -26.31 -36.69
CA MET A 530 -33.53 -24.97 -36.69
C MET A 530 -32.02 -25.01 -36.96
N ASP A 531 -31.30 -25.98 -36.40
CA ASP A 531 -29.86 -26.11 -36.62
C ASP A 531 -29.56 -26.46 -38.10
N ALA A 532 -30.34 -27.37 -38.71
CA ALA A 532 -30.24 -27.71 -40.13
C ALA A 532 -30.63 -26.52 -41.04
N ALA A 533 -31.65 -25.75 -40.65
CA ALA A 533 -32.07 -24.57 -41.39
C ALA A 533 -31.00 -23.47 -41.40
N VAL A 534 -30.29 -23.27 -40.28
CA VAL A 534 -29.16 -22.33 -40.20
C VAL A 534 -28.00 -22.80 -41.07
N GLU A 535 -27.65 -24.09 -41.06
CA GLU A 535 -26.61 -24.63 -41.95
C GLU A 535 -26.95 -24.40 -43.42
N SER A 536 -28.19 -24.71 -43.82
CA SER A 536 -28.70 -24.47 -45.17
C SER A 536 -28.63 -22.99 -45.55
N LEU A 537 -29.08 -22.08 -44.67
CA LEU A 537 -29.00 -20.63 -44.89
C LEU A 537 -27.56 -20.17 -45.13
N MET A 538 -26.60 -20.71 -44.38
CA MET A 538 -25.19 -20.33 -44.48
C MET A 538 -24.51 -20.84 -45.76
N THR A 539 -25.13 -21.77 -46.51
CA THR A 539 -24.66 -22.15 -47.86
C THR A 539 -25.07 -21.17 -48.95
N MET A 540 -26.07 -20.31 -48.70
CA MET A 540 -26.55 -19.33 -49.68
C MET A 540 -25.49 -18.23 -49.93
N PRO A 541 -25.53 -17.51 -51.06
CA PRO A 541 -24.74 -16.29 -51.27
C PRO A 541 -24.93 -15.28 -50.13
N VAL A 542 -23.85 -14.67 -49.63
CA VAL A 542 -23.87 -13.82 -48.42
C VAL A 542 -24.91 -12.70 -48.50
N GLN A 543 -25.14 -12.12 -49.68
CA GLN A 543 -26.09 -11.02 -49.88
C GLN A 543 -27.56 -11.44 -49.65
N LEU A 544 -27.84 -12.74 -49.77
CA LEU A 544 -29.18 -13.33 -49.60
C LEU A 544 -29.45 -13.81 -48.16
N ARG A 545 -28.41 -13.90 -47.32
CA ARG A 545 -28.52 -14.40 -45.94
C ARG A 545 -29.22 -13.38 -45.04
N ARG A 546 -30.48 -13.67 -44.66
CA ARG A 546 -31.34 -12.83 -43.82
C ARG A 546 -32.30 -13.70 -43.01
N THR A 547 -32.84 -13.17 -41.90
CA THR A 547 -33.85 -13.87 -41.09
C THR A 547 -35.10 -14.25 -41.90
N SER A 548 -35.47 -13.43 -42.88
CA SER A 548 -36.57 -13.75 -43.80
C SER A 548 -36.30 -14.95 -44.72
N ALA A 549 -35.03 -15.25 -45.03
CA ALA A 549 -34.65 -16.44 -45.78
C ALA A 549 -34.70 -17.68 -44.88
N LEU A 550 -34.27 -17.56 -43.61
CA LEU A 550 -34.44 -18.62 -42.61
C LEU A 550 -35.90 -19.06 -42.49
N LEU A 551 -36.83 -18.09 -42.45
CA LEU A 551 -38.28 -18.35 -42.41
C LEU A 551 -38.79 -19.18 -43.61
N GLN A 552 -38.15 -19.08 -44.78
CA GLN A 552 -38.53 -19.87 -45.96
C GLN A 552 -38.00 -21.31 -45.90
N ILE A 553 -36.89 -21.54 -45.20
CA ILE A 553 -36.24 -22.85 -45.07
C ILE A 553 -36.95 -23.73 -44.02
N VAL A 554 -37.46 -23.11 -42.95
CA VAL A 554 -38.17 -23.82 -41.87
C VAL A 554 -39.56 -24.27 -42.31
N ASN A 555 -39.93 -25.51 -42.00
CA ASN A 555 -41.18 -26.15 -42.41
C ASN A 555 -42.21 -26.22 -41.29
N ASP A 556 -41.78 -26.39 -40.03
CA ASP A 556 -42.68 -26.43 -38.87
C ASP A 556 -43.52 -25.15 -38.74
N SER A 557 -44.83 -25.32 -38.63
CA SER A 557 -45.79 -24.21 -38.66
C SER A 557 -45.67 -23.30 -37.42
N GLU A 558 -45.34 -23.86 -36.27
CA GLU A 558 -45.17 -23.13 -35.02
C GLU A 558 -43.88 -22.30 -35.05
N LEU A 559 -42.78 -22.90 -35.51
CA LEU A 559 -41.51 -22.19 -35.70
C LEU A 559 -41.65 -21.03 -36.69
N ARG A 560 -42.37 -21.23 -37.80
CA ARG A 560 -42.64 -20.18 -38.79
C ARG A 560 -43.43 -19.02 -38.19
N ILE A 561 -44.46 -19.29 -37.39
CA ILE A 561 -45.25 -18.25 -36.70
C ILE A 561 -44.35 -17.43 -35.75
N ARG A 562 -43.47 -18.10 -34.99
CA ARG A 562 -42.57 -17.43 -34.06
C ARG A 562 -41.48 -16.61 -34.78
N LEU A 563 -40.86 -17.16 -35.83
CA LEU A 563 -39.88 -16.46 -36.68
C LEU A 563 -40.47 -15.26 -37.42
N ALA A 564 -41.76 -15.32 -37.82
CA ALA A 564 -42.40 -14.22 -38.55
C ALA A 564 -42.39 -12.90 -37.76
N LYS A 565 -42.33 -12.94 -36.43
CA LYS A 565 -42.18 -11.75 -35.57
C LYS A 565 -40.89 -10.97 -35.84
N TRP A 566 -39.86 -11.64 -36.33
CA TRP A 566 -38.54 -11.09 -36.66
C TRP A 566 -38.38 -10.78 -38.15
N CYS A 567 -39.45 -10.86 -38.95
CA CYS A 567 -39.37 -10.68 -40.40
C CYS A 567 -40.33 -9.59 -40.88
N LYS A 568 -39.93 -8.82 -41.90
CA LYS A 568 -40.78 -7.83 -42.60
C LYS A 568 -41.46 -6.83 -41.65
N ASN A 569 -42.77 -7.00 -41.41
CA ASN A 569 -43.59 -6.12 -40.57
C ASN A 569 -43.82 -6.70 -39.16
N GLY A 570 -43.08 -7.75 -38.78
CA GLY A 570 -43.14 -8.33 -37.43
C GLY A 570 -42.65 -7.36 -36.36
N ALA A 571 -43.12 -7.53 -35.13
CA ALA A 571 -42.83 -6.61 -34.01
C ALA A 571 -41.32 -6.44 -33.70
N TYR A 572 -40.49 -7.41 -34.06
CA TYR A 572 -39.05 -7.42 -33.83
C TYR A 572 -38.23 -7.30 -35.12
N SER A 573 -38.87 -7.03 -36.27
CA SER A 573 -38.17 -6.97 -37.56
C SER A 573 -37.16 -5.81 -37.65
N TRP A 574 -37.34 -4.78 -36.83
CA TRP A 574 -36.39 -3.68 -36.71
C TRP A 574 -35.00 -4.14 -36.24
N ALA A 575 -34.90 -5.29 -35.56
CA ALA A 575 -33.67 -5.79 -34.94
C ALA A 575 -32.82 -6.73 -35.83
N THR A 576 -33.26 -7.09 -37.05
CA THR A 576 -32.70 -8.23 -37.82
C THR A 576 -32.56 -8.04 -39.32
#